data_AF-R4UND7-F1
#
_entry.id   AF-R4UND7-F1
#
_cell.length_a   1.000
_cell.length_b   1.000
_cell.length_c   1.000
_cell.angle_alpha   90.00
_cell.angle_beta   90.00
_cell.angle_gamma   90.00
#
_symmetry.space_group_name_H-M   'P 1'
#
loop_
_entity.id
_entity.type
_entity.pdbx_description
1 polymer ?
#
loop_
_entity_poly.entity_id
_entity_poly.type
_entity_poly.pdbx_seq_one_letter_code
_entity_poly.pdbx_strand_id
1 'polypeptide(L)'
;MIRNVTYADTGYYVCVSNETTECNIRMEGAQRKYVYVKDSNNLLAGSDFCHIHGELRGNAVLPCRPTSPEIKITLLKDGNNVRLMKEEGVDQRIAYDPTIGFTLKKIGISDSGTYMCQVDSKTNLIATMILQVKERKPTYAMKPTITGPQHRIVRKGKNLDLECKGLAEKGITFQVMWFKSNRQQGGTPQTSCNENDYSCIIATLRISN
;
A
#
# COMPACT_ATOMS: atom_id res chain seq x y z
N MET A 1 -21.90 -14.28 -18.33
CA MET A 1 -21.21 -14.56 -19.61
C MET A 1 -20.65 -13.24 -20.11
N ILE A 2 -19.34 -13.14 -20.27
CA ILE A 2 -18.73 -11.97 -20.92
C ILE A 2 -18.89 -12.17 -22.43
N ARG A 3 -19.40 -11.16 -23.12
CA ARG A 3 -19.54 -11.14 -24.58
C ARG A 3 -18.61 -10.05 -25.11
N ASN A 4 -18.04 -10.26 -26.30
CA ASN A 4 -17.07 -9.35 -26.93
C ASN A 4 -15.82 -9.13 -26.06
N VAL A 5 -15.11 -10.22 -25.77
CA VAL A 5 -13.88 -10.20 -24.98
C VAL A 5 -12.79 -9.40 -25.73
N THR A 6 -12.04 -8.59 -25.00
CA THR A 6 -10.97 -7.72 -25.48
C THR A 6 -9.64 -8.07 -24.79
N TYR A 7 -8.53 -7.55 -25.31
CA TYR A 7 -7.20 -7.76 -24.70
C TYR A 7 -7.13 -7.37 -23.21
N ALA A 8 -7.91 -6.36 -22.81
CA ALA A 8 -8.00 -5.87 -21.44
C ALA A 8 -8.66 -6.87 -20.47
N ASP A 9 -9.38 -7.87 -20.98
CA ASP A 9 -9.96 -8.95 -20.16
C ASP A 9 -8.93 -10.01 -19.75
N THR A 10 -7.67 -9.91 -20.20
CA THR A 10 -6.59 -10.80 -19.75
C THR A 10 -6.30 -10.61 -18.26
N GLY A 11 -6.36 -11.69 -17.48
CA GLY A 11 -6.11 -11.63 -16.04
C GLY A 11 -6.55 -12.86 -15.23
N TYR A 12 -6.48 -12.73 -13.90
CA TYR A 12 -7.00 -13.72 -12.96
C TYR A 12 -8.52 -13.58 -12.81
N TYR A 13 -9.22 -14.67 -13.04
CA TYR A 13 -10.62 -14.85 -12.67
C TYR A 13 -10.65 -15.68 -11.39
N VAL A 14 -11.26 -15.12 -10.34
CA VAL A 14 -11.30 -15.71 -9.00
C VAL A 14 -12.71 -16.15 -8.67
N CYS A 15 -12.86 -17.42 -8.29
CA CYS A 15 -14.07 -18.02 -7.79
C CYS A 15 -13.95 -18.18 -6.27
N VAL A 16 -14.89 -17.60 -5.54
CA VAL A 16 -14.90 -17.60 -4.08
C VAL A 16 -16.23 -18.19 -3.60
N SER A 17 -16.17 -19.11 -2.65
CA SER A 17 -17.33 -19.59 -1.90
C SER A 17 -17.37 -18.86 -0.56
N ASN A 18 -18.50 -18.25 -0.22
CA ASN A 18 -18.67 -17.63 1.09
C ASN A 18 -19.79 -18.33 1.87
N GLU A 19 -19.59 -18.52 3.17
CA GLU A 19 -20.65 -18.95 4.08
C GLU A 19 -21.63 -17.79 4.28
N THR A 20 -22.94 -18.07 4.28
CA THR A 20 -24.01 -17.05 4.25
C THR A 20 -24.11 -16.19 5.50
N THR A 21 -23.37 -16.52 6.55
CA THR A 21 -23.44 -15.86 7.87
C THR A 21 -22.36 -14.80 8.10
N GLU A 22 -21.38 -14.66 7.21
CA GLU A 22 -20.30 -13.68 7.36
C GLU A 22 -20.32 -12.63 6.23
N CYS A 23 -20.32 -11.36 6.60
CA CYS A 23 -20.22 -10.24 5.65
C CYS A 23 -18.82 -10.07 5.04
N ASN A 24 -17.84 -10.88 5.45
CA ASN A 24 -16.49 -10.86 4.93
C ASN A 24 -16.33 -11.92 3.84
N ILE A 25 -15.78 -11.54 2.70
CA ILE A 25 -15.44 -12.48 1.63
C ILE A 25 -14.25 -13.31 2.10
N ARG A 26 -14.48 -14.59 2.43
CA ARG A 26 -13.40 -15.52 2.73
C ARG A 26 -12.62 -15.85 1.44
N MET A 27 -11.44 -15.27 1.28
CA MET A 27 -10.52 -15.61 0.17
C MET A 27 -9.87 -16.99 0.36
N GLU A 28 -10.00 -17.58 1.55
CA GLU A 28 -9.48 -18.91 1.87
C GLU A 28 -10.25 -19.98 1.08
N GLY A 29 -9.52 -20.83 0.34
CA GLY A 29 -10.12 -21.81 -0.58
C GLY A 29 -10.53 -21.25 -1.95
N ALA A 30 -10.33 -19.95 -2.22
CA ALA A 30 -10.64 -19.36 -3.52
C ALA A 30 -9.85 -20.04 -4.65
N GLN A 31 -10.57 -20.44 -5.70
CA GLN A 31 -9.97 -20.97 -6.92
C GLN A 31 -9.71 -19.82 -7.89
N ARG A 32 -8.54 -19.79 -8.52
CA ARG A 32 -8.19 -18.75 -9.49
C ARG A 32 -7.69 -19.37 -10.79
N LYS A 33 -8.07 -18.77 -11.91
CA LYS A 33 -7.60 -19.14 -13.24
C LYS A 33 -7.12 -17.90 -13.97
N TYR A 34 -5.88 -17.92 -14.45
CA TYR A 34 -5.38 -16.89 -15.34
C TYR A 34 -5.84 -17.18 -16.76
N VAL A 35 -6.39 -16.19 -17.45
CA VAL A 35 -6.85 -16.30 -18.84
C VAL A 35 -6.15 -15.25 -19.68
N TYR A 36 -5.55 -15.69 -20.78
CA TYR A 36 -4.96 -14.83 -21.81
C TYR A 36 -5.99 -14.58 -22.91
N VAL A 37 -6.17 -13.33 -23.31
CA VAL A 37 -6.99 -12.93 -24.45
C VAL A 37 -6.07 -12.37 -25.53
N LYS A 38 -5.61 -13.26 -26.41
CA LYS A 38 -4.66 -12.92 -27.49
C LYS A 38 -5.27 -11.92 -28.46
N ASP A 39 -4.53 -10.85 -28.71
CA ASP A 39 -4.86 -9.80 -29.68
C ASP A 39 -3.58 -9.47 -30.46
N SER A 40 -3.68 -9.40 -31.79
CA SER A 40 -2.53 -9.17 -32.67
C SER A 40 -2.07 -7.70 -32.71
N ASN A 41 -2.97 -6.78 -32.37
CA ASN A 41 -2.71 -5.34 -32.35
C ASN A 41 -2.35 -4.86 -30.93
N ASN A 42 -2.95 -5.50 -29.91
CA ASN A 42 -2.74 -5.17 -28.50
C ASN A 42 -2.02 -6.33 -27.80
N LEU A 43 -0.70 -6.23 -27.70
CA LEU A 43 0.13 -7.29 -27.14
C LEU A 43 0.24 -7.26 -25.61
N LEU A 44 -0.23 -6.19 -24.98
CA LEU A 44 -0.21 -5.97 -23.53
C LEU A 44 -1.64 -5.82 -22.98
N ALA A 45 -1.89 -6.46 -21.84
CA ALA A 45 -3.19 -6.56 -21.17
C ALA A 45 -3.50 -5.36 -20.24
N GLY A 46 -2.70 -4.30 -20.26
CA GLY A 46 -2.80 -3.16 -19.35
C GLY A 46 -2.85 -1.85 -20.10
N SER A 47 -3.25 -0.78 -19.41
CA SER A 47 -3.25 0.58 -19.97
C SER A 47 -1.82 1.06 -20.26
N ASP A 48 -1.70 1.94 -21.25
CA ASP A 48 -0.41 2.46 -21.74
C ASP A 48 0.35 3.34 -20.73
N PHE A 49 -0.32 3.75 -19.65
CA PHE A 49 0.25 4.62 -18.61
C PHE A 49 -0.15 4.19 -17.18
N CYS A 50 0.82 4.05 -16.27
CA CYS A 50 0.57 3.75 -14.85
C CYS A 50 1.56 4.50 -13.93
N HIS A 51 1.02 5.25 -12.96
CA HIS A 51 1.82 5.80 -11.85
C HIS A 51 1.89 4.79 -10.71
N ILE A 52 3.10 4.39 -10.34
CA ILE A 52 3.35 3.37 -9.33
C ILE A 52 4.04 4.03 -8.16
N HIS A 53 3.46 3.88 -6.97
CA HIS A 53 4.06 4.32 -5.73
C HIS A 53 4.73 3.14 -5.05
N GLY A 54 6.05 3.26 -4.85
CA GLY A 54 6.84 2.30 -4.10
C GLY A 54 7.16 2.81 -2.70
N GLU A 55 7.20 1.90 -1.74
CA GLU A 55 7.71 2.18 -0.41
C GLU A 55 9.17 1.77 -0.30
N LEU A 56 10.01 2.63 0.31
CA LEU A 56 11.43 2.35 0.53
C LEU A 56 11.63 0.99 1.22
N ARG A 57 12.55 0.17 0.68
CA ARG A 57 12.84 -1.23 1.06
C ARG A 57 11.71 -2.24 0.79
N GLY A 58 10.56 -1.79 0.29
CA GLY A 58 9.46 -2.63 -0.15
C GLY A 58 9.70 -3.26 -1.52
N ASN A 59 8.64 -3.81 -2.11
CA ASN A 59 8.65 -4.32 -3.48
C ASN A 59 7.73 -3.45 -4.35
N ALA A 60 8.09 -3.24 -5.61
CA ALA A 60 7.23 -2.59 -6.59
C ALA A 60 6.90 -3.56 -7.73
N VAL A 61 5.66 -3.54 -8.19
CA VAL A 61 5.20 -4.31 -9.35
C VAL A 61 4.97 -3.37 -10.52
N LEU A 62 5.62 -3.64 -11.64
CA LEU A 62 5.42 -2.98 -12.93
C LEU A 62 4.48 -3.88 -13.76
N PRO A 63 3.20 -3.54 -13.90
CA PRO A 63 2.14 -4.48 -14.31
C PRO A 63 2.04 -4.67 -15.83
N CYS A 64 3.16 -4.84 -16.53
CA CYS A 64 3.15 -5.11 -17.96
C CYS A 64 3.02 -6.62 -18.23
N ARG A 65 1.78 -7.03 -18.49
CA ARG A 65 1.41 -8.44 -18.70
C ARG A 65 1.09 -8.63 -20.18
N PRO A 66 1.60 -9.67 -20.84
CA PRO A 66 1.27 -9.95 -22.23
C PRO A 66 -0.14 -10.52 -22.39
N THR A 67 -0.67 -10.42 -23.59
CA THR A 67 -1.94 -11.03 -24.00
C THR A 67 -1.80 -12.49 -24.48
N SER A 68 -0.57 -13.01 -24.51
CA SER A 68 -0.22 -14.39 -24.84
C SER A 68 1.08 -14.79 -24.11
N PRO A 69 1.22 -16.03 -23.61
CA PRO A 69 2.43 -16.48 -22.91
C PRO A 69 3.69 -16.55 -23.79
N GLU A 70 3.53 -16.57 -25.13
CA GLU A 70 4.63 -16.62 -26.09
C GLU A 70 5.31 -15.24 -26.30
N ILE A 71 4.63 -14.17 -25.90
CA ILE A 71 5.11 -12.80 -26.03
C ILE A 71 6.23 -12.56 -25.02
N LYS A 72 7.40 -12.19 -25.52
CA LYS A 72 8.52 -11.77 -24.68
C LYS A 72 8.36 -10.30 -24.34
N ILE A 73 8.84 -9.89 -23.17
CA ILE A 73 8.82 -8.49 -22.75
C ILE A 73 10.22 -8.14 -22.22
N THR A 74 10.73 -7.00 -22.66
CA THR A 74 11.96 -6.37 -22.20
C THR A 74 11.60 -5.14 -21.36
N LEU A 75 12.33 -4.93 -20.26
CA LEU A 75 12.16 -3.76 -19.41
C LEU A 75 13.26 -2.73 -19.68
N LEU A 76 12.87 -1.48 -19.91
CA LEU A 76 13.75 -0.32 -19.98
C LEU A 76 13.52 0.57 -18.77
N LYS A 77 14.57 1.26 -18.32
CA LYS A 77 14.50 2.33 -17.32
C LYS A 77 15.18 3.57 -17.90
N ASP A 78 14.43 4.67 -17.93
CA ASP A 78 14.89 5.98 -18.42
C ASP A 78 15.54 5.88 -19.82
N GLY A 79 14.93 5.07 -20.71
CA GLY A 79 15.39 4.84 -22.08
C GLY A 79 16.55 3.84 -22.23
N ASN A 80 17.12 3.33 -21.14
CA ASN A 80 18.20 2.34 -21.18
C ASN A 80 17.69 0.93 -20.87
N ASN A 81 18.25 -0.09 -21.52
CA ASN A 81 17.97 -1.49 -21.19
C ASN A 81 18.29 -1.75 -19.72
N VAL A 82 17.28 -2.19 -18.96
CA VAL A 82 17.53 -2.77 -17.64
C VAL A 82 18.08 -4.16 -17.92
N ARG A 83 19.33 -4.42 -17.51
CA ARG A 83 19.87 -5.78 -17.64
C ARG A 83 19.00 -6.70 -16.79
N LEU A 84 18.32 -7.65 -17.44
CA LEU A 84 17.49 -8.66 -16.79
C LEU A 84 18.18 -10.01 -16.88
N MET A 85 18.05 -10.79 -15.81
CA MET A 85 18.63 -12.12 -15.57
C MET A 85 19.06 -12.89 -16.83
N LYS A 86 20.37 -12.84 -17.11
CA LYS A 86 21.18 -13.89 -17.80
C LYS A 86 22.65 -13.51 -18.01
N GLU A 87 23.08 -12.32 -17.61
CA GLU A 87 24.48 -11.88 -17.69
C GLU A 87 25.12 -11.77 -16.29
N GLU A 88 26.42 -12.03 -16.20
CA GLU A 88 27.21 -11.74 -14.99
C GLU A 88 27.23 -10.22 -14.72
N GLY A 89 27.02 -9.81 -13.46
CA GLY A 89 26.98 -8.39 -13.07
C GLY A 89 25.59 -7.72 -13.11
N VAL A 90 24.50 -8.50 -13.08
CA VAL A 90 23.11 -8.02 -13.11
C VAL A 90 22.50 -7.84 -11.71
N ASP A 91 21.67 -6.80 -11.55
CA ASP A 91 20.91 -6.51 -10.33
C ASP A 91 19.89 -7.63 -10.04
N GLN A 92 20.21 -8.50 -9.06
CA GLN A 92 19.44 -9.69 -8.68
C GLN A 92 18.05 -9.40 -8.10
N ARG A 93 17.64 -8.13 -8.04
CA ARG A 93 16.41 -7.68 -7.40
C ARG A 93 15.18 -7.73 -8.30
N ILE A 94 15.34 -7.95 -9.61
CA ILE A 94 14.23 -7.90 -10.58
C ILE A 94 13.81 -9.31 -11.00
N ALA A 95 12.53 -9.63 -10.85
CA ALA A 95 11.90 -10.87 -11.29
C ALA A 95 10.79 -10.60 -12.30
N TYR A 96 10.55 -11.53 -13.23
CA TYR A 96 9.48 -11.43 -14.22
C TYR A 96 8.53 -12.62 -14.12
N ASP A 97 7.23 -12.34 -14.17
CA ASP A 97 6.14 -13.32 -14.25
C ASP A 97 5.11 -12.80 -15.28
N PRO A 98 4.78 -13.55 -16.35
CA PRO A 98 3.85 -13.08 -17.38
C PRO A 98 2.41 -12.85 -16.87
N THR A 99 2.06 -13.35 -15.69
CA THR A 99 0.75 -13.13 -15.07
C THR A 99 0.69 -11.89 -14.17
N ILE A 100 1.85 -11.31 -13.83
CA ILE A 100 1.98 -10.18 -12.89
C ILE A 100 2.69 -8.99 -13.56
N GLY A 101 3.78 -9.24 -14.29
CA GLY A 101 4.71 -8.27 -14.84
C GLY A 101 6.11 -8.38 -14.19
N PHE A 102 6.82 -7.26 -14.09
CA PHE A 102 8.11 -7.21 -13.39
C PHE A 102 7.94 -6.83 -11.93
N THR A 103 8.64 -7.55 -11.04
CA THR A 103 8.71 -7.22 -9.62
C THR A 103 10.12 -6.77 -9.27
N LEU A 104 10.26 -5.54 -8.80
CA LEU A 104 11.50 -4.99 -8.24
C LEU A 104 11.46 -5.23 -6.72
N LYS A 105 12.43 -5.96 -6.19
CA LYS A 105 12.54 -6.27 -4.77
C LYS A 105 13.43 -5.27 -4.05
N LYS A 106 13.09 -4.95 -2.79
CA LYS A 106 13.89 -4.07 -1.92
C LYS A 106 14.23 -2.74 -2.62
N ILE A 107 13.21 -2.02 -3.07
CA ILE A 107 13.37 -0.81 -3.85
C ILE A 107 13.98 0.34 -3.03
N GLY A 108 14.87 1.11 -3.65
CA GLY A 108 15.49 2.32 -3.12
C GLY A 108 14.92 3.58 -3.76
N ILE A 109 15.23 4.76 -3.20
CA ILE A 109 14.84 6.06 -3.79
C ILE A 109 15.35 6.18 -5.24
N SER A 110 16.57 5.68 -5.51
CA SER A 110 17.22 5.65 -6.82
C SER A 110 16.53 4.75 -7.86
N ASP A 111 15.65 3.83 -7.42
CA ASP A 111 14.86 3.01 -8.34
C ASP A 111 13.68 3.79 -8.93
N SER A 112 13.38 5.00 -8.41
CA SER A 112 12.43 5.90 -9.04
C SER A 112 12.87 6.24 -10.45
N GLY A 113 11.90 6.43 -11.35
CA GLY A 113 12.17 6.73 -12.76
C GLY A 113 11.04 6.29 -13.67
N THR A 114 11.27 6.44 -14.97
CA THR A 114 10.34 6.01 -16.01
C THR A 114 10.73 4.63 -16.49
N TYR A 115 9.82 3.67 -16.37
CA TYR A 115 9.98 2.31 -16.85
C TYR A 115 9.16 2.09 -18.11
N MET A 116 9.70 1.32 -19.05
CA MET A 116 9.02 1.01 -20.30
C MET A 116 9.08 -0.49 -20.56
N CYS A 117 7.93 -1.11 -20.79
CA CYS A 117 7.87 -2.50 -21.21
C CYS A 117 7.72 -2.59 -22.72
N GLN A 118 8.65 -3.28 -23.36
CA GLN A 118 8.72 -3.43 -24.81
C GLN A 118 8.56 -4.91 -25.18
N VAL A 119 7.63 -5.21 -26.10
CA VAL A 119 7.32 -6.59 -26.49
C VAL A 119 8.38 -7.19 -27.43
N ASP A 120 8.81 -6.43 -28.44
CA ASP A 120 9.92 -6.79 -29.31
C ASP A 120 10.63 -5.51 -29.74
N SER A 121 11.93 -5.61 -30.04
CA SER A 121 12.74 -4.53 -30.61
C SER A 121 12.16 -3.99 -31.93
N LYS A 122 11.30 -4.78 -32.60
CA LYS A 122 10.67 -4.44 -33.88
C LYS A 122 9.28 -3.81 -33.77
N THR A 123 8.63 -3.87 -32.60
CA THR A 123 7.28 -3.33 -32.40
C THR A 123 7.34 -2.02 -31.63
N ASN A 124 6.61 -1.00 -32.08
CA ASN A 124 6.46 0.28 -31.36
C ASN A 124 5.48 0.20 -30.16
N LEU A 125 5.08 -1.01 -29.75
CA LEU A 125 4.15 -1.23 -28.65
C LEU A 125 4.92 -1.17 -27.32
N ILE A 126 4.68 -0.08 -26.60
CA ILE A 126 5.39 0.27 -25.37
C ILE A 126 4.37 0.68 -24.31
N ALA A 127 4.38 0.00 -23.17
CA ALA A 127 3.70 0.49 -21.97
C ALA A 127 4.68 1.30 -21.12
N THR A 128 4.29 2.51 -20.72
CA THR A 128 5.13 3.41 -19.92
C THR A 128 4.60 3.52 -18.49
N MET A 129 5.48 3.40 -17.51
CA MET A 129 5.14 3.51 -16.10
C MET A 129 6.08 4.46 -15.39
N ILE A 130 5.59 5.22 -14.43
CA ILE A 130 6.42 6.10 -13.59
C ILE A 130 6.45 5.51 -12.19
N LEU A 131 7.60 5.01 -11.75
CA LEU A 131 7.81 4.56 -10.38
C LEU A 131 8.31 5.73 -9.53
N GLN A 132 7.59 6.04 -8.46
CA GLN A 132 8.01 6.97 -7.43
C GLN A 132 8.16 6.23 -6.11
N VAL A 133 9.42 6.06 -5.68
CA VAL A 133 9.73 5.47 -4.38
C VAL A 133 9.80 6.56 -3.33
N LYS A 134 9.04 6.42 -2.26
CA LYS A 134 9.06 7.34 -1.11
C LYS A 134 9.38 6.57 0.16
N GLU A 135 9.95 7.26 1.13
CA GLU A 135 9.98 6.71 2.48
C GLU A 135 8.55 6.48 2.95
N ARG A 136 8.32 5.32 3.55
CA ARG A 136 7.06 5.07 4.24
C ARG A 136 6.99 6.11 5.36
N LYS A 137 6.15 7.13 5.19
CA LYS A 137 5.75 7.94 6.33
C LYS A 137 5.11 6.97 7.31
N PRO A 138 5.52 6.95 8.58
CA PRO A 138 4.78 6.15 9.52
C PRO A 138 3.32 6.65 9.44
N THR A 139 2.35 5.75 9.54
CA THR A 139 0.91 6.09 9.42
C THR A 139 0.11 5.67 10.64
N TYR A 140 0.78 5.16 11.68
CA TYR A 140 0.12 4.51 12.79
C TYR A 140 0.45 5.19 14.12
N ALA A 141 -0.59 5.75 14.74
CA ALA A 141 -0.61 6.04 16.17
C ALA A 141 -1.15 4.81 16.90
N MET A 142 -0.47 4.42 17.98
CA MET A 142 -0.90 3.32 18.84
C MET A 142 -2.19 3.68 19.58
N LYS A 143 -2.91 2.65 20.04
CA LYS A 143 -4.09 2.83 20.90
C LYS A 143 -3.70 3.65 22.14
N PRO A 144 -4.41 4.76 22.46
CA PRO A 144 -4.07 5.58 23.60
C PRO A 144 -4.45 4.91 24.92
N THR A 145 -3.74 5.28 25.97
CA THR A 145 -3.96 4.82 27.34
C THR A 145 -4.55 5.94 28.19
N ILE A 146 -5.57 5.64 28.98
CA ILE A 146 -6.21 6.60 29.89
C ILE A 146 -5.85 6.27 31.34
N THR A 147 -5.38 7.26 32.09
CA THR A 147 -5.17 7.21 33.55
C THR A 147 -6.10 8.22 34.24
N GLY A 148 -6.44 7.95 35.51
CA GLY A 148 -7.43 8.71 36.25
C GLY A 148 -7.71 8.13 37.64
N PRO A 149 -8.82 8.52 38.29
CA PRO A 149 -9.18 8.02 39.62
C PRO A 149 -9.28 6.48 39.65
N GLN A 150 -8.79 5.87 40.73
CA GLN A 150 -8.84 4.40 40.90
C GLN A 150 -10.26 3.85 40.84
N HIS A 151 -11.24 4.61 41.36
CA HIS A 151 -12.64 4.22 41.36
C HIS A 151 -13.39 4.89 40.21
N ARG A 152 -14.26 4.13 39.53
CA ARG A 152 -15.15 4.61 38.47
C ARG A 152 -16.26 5.54 38.98
N ILE A 153 -16.34 5.76 40.29
CA ILE A 153 -17.35 6.59 40.95
C ILE A 153 -16.64 7.79 41.57
N VAL A 154 -16.95 9.00 41.07
CA VAL A 154 -16.48 10.26 41.64
C VAL A 154 -17.65 10.94 42.35
N ARG A 155 -17.42 11.40 43.58
CA ARG A 155 -18.44 12.09 44.38
C ARG A 155 -18.72 13.48 43.79
N LYS A 156 -19.99 13.90 43.85
CA LYS A 156 -20.41 15.25 43.46
C LYS A 156 -19.57 16.30 44.22
N GLY A 157 -19.13 17.35 43.52
CA GLY A 157 -18.31 18.43 44.07
C GLY A 157 -16.83 18.11 44.21
N LYS A 158 -16.37 16.93 43.77
CA LYS A 158 -14.94 16.63 43.62
C LYS A 158 -14.49 16.88 42.19
N ASN A 159 -13.22 17.26 42.04
CA ASN A 159 -12.58 17.41 40.75
C ASN A 159 -12.36 16.03 40.11
N LEU A 160 -12.55 15.97 38.79
CA LEU A 160 -12.20 14.81 37.97
C LEU A 160 -11.03 15.19 37.06
N ASP A 161 -9.89 14.54 37.29
CA ASP A 161 -8.70 14.68 36.46
C ASP A 161 -8.46 13.38 35.71
N LEU A 162 -8.47 13.45 34.38
CA LEU A 162 -8.15 12.35 33.49
C LEU A 162 -6.97 12.73 32.62
N GLU A 163 -6.10 11.76 32.36
CA GLU A 163 -4.97 11.93 31.46
C GLU A 163 -5.03 10.85 30.38
N CYS A 164 -4.86 11.27 29.12
CA CYS A 164 -4.84 10.36 27.99
C CYS A 164 -3.48 10.50 27.29
N LYS A 165 -2.76 9.39 27.20
CA LYS A 165 -1.46 9.31 26.56
C LYS A 165 -1.59 8.58 25.23
N GLY A 166 -1.38 9.30 24.14
CA GLY A 166 -1.22 8.72 22.81
C GLY A 166 0.26 8.56 22.47
N LEU A 167 0.61 7.47 21.80
CA LEU A 167 1.97 7.14 21.35
C LEU A 167 1.95 6.93 19.84
N ALA A 168 3.00 7.39 19.18
CA ALA A 168 3.19 7.15 17.75
C ALA A 168 4.68 7.08 17.43
N GLU A 169 5.03 6.39 16.34
CA GLU A 169 6.41 6.35 15.87
C GLU A 169 6.92 7.78 15.58
N LYS A 170 8.23 8.01 15.75
CA LYS A 170 8.83 9.33 15.44
C LYS A 170 8.52 9.75 14.00
N GLY A 171 8.09 10.99 13.82
CA GLY A 171 7.67 11.53 12.51
C GLY A 171 6.18 11.38 12.21
N ILE A 172 5.40 10.71 13.07
CA ILE A 172 3.93 10.78 13.04
C ILE A 172 3.45 12.10 13.63
N THR A 173 2.68 12.86 12.85
CA THR A 173 1.82 13.91 13.40
C THR A 173 0.47 13.31 13.75
N PHE A 174 0.08 13.38 15.02
CA PHE A 174 -1.22 12.92 15.50
C PHE A 174 -1.77 13.86 16.57
N GLN A 175 -3.06 13.70 16.91
CA GLN A 175 -3.73 14.47 17.96
C GLN A 175 -4.42 13.52 18.94
N VAL A 176 -4.42 13.88 20.20
CA VAL A 176 -5.22 13.22 21.23
C VAL A 176 -6.43 14.10 21.51
N MET A 177 -7.63 13.54 21.48
CA MET A 177 -8.87 14.29 21.68
C MET A 177 -9.75 13.63 22.72
N TRP A 178 -10.40 14.46 23.54
CA TRP A 178 -11.36 14.00 24.54
C TRP A 178 -12.78 14.12 24.01
N PHE A 179 -13.58 13.06 24.21
CA PHE A 179 -15.01 13.05 23.92
C PHE A 179 -15.78 12.64 25.17
N LYS A 180 -16.82 13.41 25.51
CA LYS A 180 -17.79 13.06 26.54
C LYS A 180 -19.15 12.89 25.87
N SER A 181 -19.70 11.67 25.90
CA SER A 181 -20.98 11.35 25.24
C SER A 181 -21.04 11.87 23.80
N ASN A 182 -20.01 11.56 23.01
CA ASN A 182 -19.83 11.98 21.61
C ASN A 182 -19.67 13.49 21.37
N ARG A 183 -19.53 14.32 22.41
CA ARG A 183 -19.19 15.74 22.28
C ARG A 183 -17.71 15.96 22.54
N GLN A 184 -17.01 16.53 21.56
CA GLN A 184 -15.60 16.88 21.69
C GLN A 184 -15.42 17.92 22.81
N GLN A 185 -14.45 17.70 23.68
CA GLN A 185 -14.05 18.65 24.71
C GLN A 185 -12.97 19.57 24.13
N GLY A 186 -13.24 20.88 24.09
CA GLY A 186 -12.29 21.89 23.62
C GLY A 186 -11.32 22.34 24.71
N GLY A 187 -10.16 22.88 24.32
CA GLY A 187 -9.25 23.58 25.22
C GLY A 187 -8.53 22.71 26.26
N THR A 188 -8.44 21.39 26.04
CA THR A 188 -7.71 20.49 26.95
C THR A 188 -6.20 20.73 26.85
N PRO A 189 -5.49 21.03 27.96
CA PRO A 189 -4.03 21.15 27.94
C PRO A 189 -3.36 19.90 27.40
N GLN A 190 -2.37 20.08 26.52
CA GLN A 190 -1.59 18.99 25.95
C GLN A 190 -0.10 19.23 26.10
N THR A 191 0.66 18.16 26.30
CA THR A 191 2.11 18.20 26.38
C THR A 191 2.69 17.12 25.51
N SER A 192 3.69 17.46 24.70
CA SER A 192 4.45 16.50 23.91
C SER A 192 5.56 15.88 24.76
N CYS A 193 5.83 14.61 24.52
CA CYS A 193 6.88 13.85 25.18
C CYS A 193 7.56 12.89 24.20
N ASN A 194 8.72 12.36 24.60
CA ASN A 194 9.42 11.31 23.86
C ASN A 194 9.65 10.13 24.79
N GLU A 195 9.41 8.92 24.29
CA GLU A 195 9.58 7.69 25.04
C GLU A 195 10.23 6.65 24.12
N ASN A 196 11.52 6.40 24.35
CA ASN A 196 12.35 5.52 23.51
C ASN A 196 12.29 5.94 22.02
N ASP A 197 11.76 5.06 21.17
CA ASP A 197 11.60 5.27 19.73
C ASP A 197 10.27 5.92 19.33
N TYR A 198 9.45 6.32 20.31
CA TYR A 198 8.13 6.90 20.10
C TYR A 198 8.07 8.37 20.52
N SER A 199 7.22 9.13 19.82
CA SER A 199 6.74 10.44 20.25
C SER A 199 5.36 10.27 20.89
N CYS A 200 5.10 10.99 21.99
CA CYS A 200 3.83 10.94 22.69
C CYS A 200 3.19 12.31 22.86
N ILE A 201 1.87 12.30 23.00
CA ILE A 201 1.06 13.46 23.39
C ILE A 201 0.25 13.04 24.61
N ILE A 202 0.37 13.81 25.68
CA ILE A 202 -0.39 13.67 26.91
C ILE A 202 -1.44 14.77 26.94
N ALA A 203 -2.72 14.40 26.91
CA ALA A 203 -3.84 15.32 26.97
C ALA A 203 -4.56 15.19 28.31
N THR A 204 -4.62 16.28 29.08
CA THR A 204 -5.29 16.29 30.39
C THR A 204 -6.69 16.88 30.27
N LEU A 205 -7.71 16.16 30.76
CA LEU A 205 -9.07 16.66 30.92
C LEU A 205 -9.34 16.86 32.42
N ARG A 206 -9.48 18.12 32.83
CA ARG A 206 -9.88 18.50 34.18
C ARG A 206 -11.31 19.01 34.17
N ILE A 207 -12.15 18.42 35.01
CA ILE A 207 -13.51 18.88 35.28
C ILE A 207 -13.56 19.27 36.76
N SER A 208 -13.48 20.58 37.01
CA SER A 208 -13.72 21.17 38.33
C SER A 208 -15.17 21.62 38.45
N ASN A 209 -15.68 21.59 39.68
CA ASN A 209 -16.99 22.13 40.03
C ASN A 209 -16.87 23.54 40.61
#